data_AF-S4NXD6-F1
#
_entry.id   AF-S4NXD6-F1
#
_cell.length_a   1.000
_cell.length_b   1.000
_cell.length_c   1.000
_cell.angle_alpha   90.00
_cell.angle_beta   90.00
_cell.angle_gamma   90.00
#
_symmetry.space_group_name_H-M   'P 1'
#
loop_
_entity.id
_entity.type
_entity.pdbx_description
1 polymer ?
#
loop_
_entity_poly.entity_id
_entity_poly.type
_entity_poly.pdbx_seq_one_letter_code
_entity_poly.pdbx_strand_id
1 'polypeptide(L)'
;KEHLQSNRCSEEYTAQEFSETLMHLYPSIPDPELVLYTGPLCSTFGLLPWHIRLSEFIQLSVNHNININSYLGALYKYNKCDQRFGK
;
A
#
# COMPACT_ATOMS: atom_id res chain seq x y z
N LYS A 1 -12.66 -2.57 22.50
CA LYS A 1 -13.48 -1.76 21.57
C LYS A 1 -13.44 -0.34 22.09
N GLU A 2 -12.40 0.41 21.71
CA GLU A 2 -12.34 1.83 22.04
C GLU A 2 -13.34 2.55 21.12
N HIS A 3 -14.36 3.14 21.73
CA HIS A 3 -15.26 4.04 21.03
C HIS A 3 -14.44 5.29 20.68
N LEU A 4 -14.13 5.49 19.41
CA LEU A 4 -13.84 6.81 18.88
C LEU A 4 -15.09 7.67 19.11
N GLN A 5 -15.17 8.33 20.26
CA GLN A 5 -16.17 9.37 20.47
C GLN A 5 -15.76 10.57 19.62
N SER A 6 -16.24 10.57 18.39
CA SER A 6 -16.09 11.68 17.46
C SER A 6 -17.04 12.79 17.89
N ASN A 7 -16.53 13.81 18.58
CA ASN A 7 -17.26 15.07 18.84
C ASN A 7 -17.45 15.91 17.55
N ARG A 8 -17.49 15.28 16.37
CA ARG A 8 -17.49 15.96 15.08
C ARG A 8 -18.92 16.32 14.66
N CYS A 9 -19.06 17.52 14.12
CA CYS A 9 -20.32 18.06 13.61
C CYS A 9 -20.72 17.46 12.25
N SER A 10 -19.80 16.77 11.55
CA SER A 10 -20.01 16.11 10.26
C SER A 10 -19.45 14.69 10.27
N GLU A 11 -20.09 13.79 9.53
CA GLU A 11 -19.62 12.42 9.26
C GLU A 11 -18.62 12.34 8.10
N GLU A 12 -18.40 13.45 7.39
CA GLU A 12 -17.47 13.51 6.27
C GLU A 12 -16.02 13.67 6.73
N TYR A 13 -15.12 13.02 5.99
CA TYR A 13 -13.67 13.16 6.15
C TYR A 13 -13.09 13.68 4.85
N THR A 14 -12.19 14.66 4.94
CA THR A 14 -11.25 14.89 3.85
C THR A 14 -10.29 13.71 3.74
N ALA A 15 -9.65 13.53 2.57
CA ALA A 15 -8.65 12.46 2.41
C ALA A 15 -7.51 12.57 3.44
N GLN A 16 -7.08 13.79 3.76
CA GLN A 16 -6.05 14.02 4.77
C GLN A 16 -6.52 13.58 6.16
N GLU A 17 -7.70 14.04 6.58
CA GLU A 17 -8.27 13.68 7.90
C GLU A 17 -8.47 12.16 8.03
N PHE A 18 -8.93 11.51 6.96
CA PHE A 18 -9.10 10.06 6.96
C PHE A 18 -7.75 9.34 7.11
N SER A 19 -6.72 9.80 6.39
CA SER A 19 -5.37 9.26 6.50
C SER A 19 -4.80 9.44 7.91
N GLU A 20 -4.94 10.62 8.51
CA GLU A 20 -4.50 10.90 9.88
C GLU A 20 -5.21 10.00 10.87
N THR A 21 -6.54 9.84 10.72
CA THR A 21 -7.33 8.94 11.58
C THR A 21 -6.83 7.50 11.50
N LEU A 22 -6.55 7.00 10.29
CA LEU A 22 -6.01 5.65 10.10
C LEU A 22 -4.63 5.48 10.73
N MET A 23 -3.74 6.48 10.63
CA MET A 23 -2.43 6.45 11.30
C MET A 23 -2.55 6.41 12.82
N HIS A 24 -3.53 7.11 13.40
CA HIS A 24 -3.75 7.09 14.86
C HIS A 24 -4.29 5.73 15.32
N LEU A 25 -5.14 5.09 14.51
CA LEU A 25 -5.68 3.76 14.80
C LEU A 25 -4.67 2.64 14.57
N TYR A 26 -3.77 2.81 13.60
CA TYR A 26 -2.79 1.81 13.18
C TYR A 26 -1.38 2.42 13.09
N PRO A 27 -0.80 2.91 14.19
CA PRO A 27 0.45 3.70 14.17
C PRO A 27 1.69 2.90 13.73
N SER A 28 1.60 1.57 13.71
CA SER A 28 2.68 0.68 13.30
C SER A 28 2.64 0.25 11.83
N ILE A 29 1.62 0.68 11.07
CA ILE A 29 1.45 0.30 9.66
C ILE A 29 1.81 1.51 8.78
N PRO A 30 3.00 1.54 8.16
CA PRO A 30 3.35 2.59 7.21
C PRO A 30 2.62 2.40 5.88
N ASP A 31 2.56 3.46 5.08
CA ASP A 31 2.23 3.36 3.66
C ASP A 31 3.35 2.58 2.94
N PRO A 32 3.08 1.39 2.36
CA PRO A 32 4.11 0.62 1.69
C PRO A 32 4.45 1.27 0.34
N GLU A 33 5.73 1.41 0.03
CA GLU A 33 6.13 1.98 -1.27
C GLU A 33 6.26 0.93 -2.38
N LEU A 34 6.50 -0.34 -2.02
CA LEU A 34 6.67 -1.44 -2.95
C LEU A 34 5.85 -2.65 -2.49
N VAL A 35 5.02 -3.18 -3.39
CA VAL A 35 4.28 -4.43 -3.22
C VAL A 35 4.81 -5.47 -4.19
N LEU A 36 5.34 -6.56 -3.64
CA LEU A 36 5.78 -7.72 -4.40
C LEU A 36 4.69 -8.78 -4.39
N TYR A 37 4.27 -9.24 -5.56
CA TYR A 37 3.20 -10.23 -5.66
C TYR A 37 3.57 -11.42 -6.54
N THR A 38 2.83 -12.52 -6.39
CA THR A 38 2.96 -13.72 -7.22
C THR A 38 1.59 -14.21 -7.66
N GLY A 39 1.58 -15.06 -8.68
CA GLY A 39 0.36 -15.61 -9.27
C GLY A 39 -0.01 -14.90 -10.56
N PRO A 40 -0.97 -15.46 -11.32
CA PRO A 40 -1.33 -14.95 -12.65
C PRO A 40 -2.17 -13.67 -12.61
N LEU A 41 -2.76 -13.35 -11.45
CA LEU A 41 -3.66 -12.21 -11.30
C LEU A 41 -2.98 -11.08 -10.53
N CYS A 42 -2.96 -9.89 -11.12
CA CYS A 42 -2.64 -8.66 -10.40
C CYS A 42 -3.86 -8.21 -9.60
N SER A 43 -4.02 -8.75 -8.40
CA SER A 43 -5.10 -8.40 -7.45
C SER A 43 -4.53 -8.22 -6.05
N THR A 44 -5.01 -7.21 -5.33
CA THR A 44 -4.54 -6.88 -3.98
C THR A 44 -5.20 -7.72 -2.90
N PHE A 45 -6.32 -8.40 -3.20
CA PHE A 45 -7.10 -9.18 -2.23
C PHE A 45 -7.38 -8.46 -0.91
N GLY A 46 -7.58 -7.13 -0.96
CA GLY A 46 -7.85 -6.31 0.21
C GLY A 46 -6.59 -5.89 1.00
N LEU A 47 -5.39 -6.05 0.45
CA LEU A 47 -4.16 -5.54 1.05
C LEU A 47 -4.22 -4.02 1.22
N LEU A 48 -4.34 -3.57 2.48
CA LEU A 48 -4.27 -2.18 2.94
C LEU A 48 -4.81 -1.13 1.94
N PRO A 49 -6.10 -1.17 1.57
CA PRO A 49 -6.61 -0.48 0.38
C PRO A 49 -6.34 1.04 0.33
N TRP A 50 -6.32 1.69 1.49
CA TRP A 50 -5.99 3.11 1.61
C TRP A 50 -4.47 3.39 1.50
N HIS A 51 -3.65 2.54 2.11
CA HIS A 51 -2.22 2.75 2.25
C HIS A 51 -1.48 2.52 0.93
N ILE A 52 -1.98 1.61 0.08
CA ILE A 52 -1.33 1.24 -1.17
C ILE A 52 -1.52 2.24 -2.33
N ARG A 53 -2.09 3.43 -2.06
CA ARG A 53 -2.43 4.44 -3.08
C ARG A 53 -1.25 4.88 -3.96
N LEU A 54 -0.02 4.76 -3.46
CA LEU A 54 1.22 5.13 -4.16
C LEU A 54 2.22 3.96 -4.25
N SER A 55 1.82 2.73 -3.89
CA SER A 55 2.71 1.58 -3.96
C SER A 55 3.02 1.19 -5.40
N GLU A 56 4.28 0.91 -5.69
CA GLU A 56 4.69 0.24 -6.93
C GLU A 56 4.38 -1.26 -6.83
N PHE A 57 3.74 -1.85 -7.85
CA PHE A 57 3.39 -3.27 -7.87
C PHE A 57 4.29 -4.04 -8.82
N ILE A 58 5.12 -4.94 -8.29
CA ILE A 58 6.03 -5.76 -9.09
C ILE A 58 5.73 -7.24 -8.91
N GLN A 59 5.43 -7.91 -10.02
CA GLN A 59 5.26 -9.37 -10.03
C GLN A 59 6.62 -10.06 -9.94
N LEU A 60 6.79 -10.92 -8.94
CA LEU A 60 7.98 -11.76 -8.79
C LEU A 60 7.88 -13.02 -9.64
N SER A 61 6.69 -13.62 -9.74
CA SER A 61 6.49 -14.91 -10.39
C SER A 61 5.03 -15.18 -10.70
N VAL A 62 4.75 -15.76 -11.87
CA VAL A 62 3.40 -16.24 -12.23
C VAL A 62 3.06 -17.54 -11.46
N ASN A 63 4.06 -18.35 -11.13
CA ASN A 63 3.87 -19.72 -10.64
C ASN A 63 4.10 -19.84 -9.12
N HIS A 64 4.09 -18.72 -8.39
CA HIS A 64 4.39 -18.65 -6.95
C HIS A 64 5.82 -19.07 -6.55
N ASN A 65 6.68 -19.38 -7.52
CA ASN A 65 8.08 -19.73 -7.28
C ASN A 65 8.92 -18.46 -7.14
N ILE A 66 9.43 -18.19 -5.93
CA ILE A 66 10.28 -17.04 -5.62
C ILE A 66 11.73 -17.50 -5.49
N ASN A 67 12.67 -16.73 -6.07
CA ASN A 67 14.09 -16.90 -5.82
C ASN A 67 14.77 -15.54 -5.57
N ILE A 68 15.99 -15.56 -5.02
CA ILE A 68 16.71 -14.34 -4.65
C ILE A 68 16.95 -13.41 -5.85
N ASN A 69 17.19 -13.97 -7.05
CA ASN A 69 17.41 -13.17 -8.26
C ASN A 69 16.14 -12.42 -8.68
N SER A 70 14.97 -13.07 -8.60
CA SER A 70 13.69 -12.42 -8.89
C SER A 70 13.38 -11.28 -7.91
N TYR A 71 13.70 -11.48 -6.62
CA TYR A 71 13.56 -10.46 -5.60
C TYR A 71 14.49 -9.26 -5.83
N LEU A 72 15.80 -9.51 -6.03
CA LEU A 72 16.76 -8.46 -6.33
C LEU A 72 16.40 -7.71 -7.62
N GLY A 73 15.99 -8.43 -8.66
CA GLY A 73 15.51 -7.83 -9.90
C GLY A 73 14.31 -6.91 -9.70
N ALA A 74 13.39 -7.25 -8.79
CA ALA A 74 12.27 -6.38 -8.42
C ALA A 74 12.75 -5.11 -7.70
N LEU A 75 13.72 -5.22 -6.78
CA LEU A 75 14.31 -4.04 -6.12
C LEU A 75 15.02 -3.12 -7.12
N TYR A 76 15.76 -3.69 -8.08
CA TYR A 76 16.38 -2.91 -9.15
C TYR A 76 15.35 -2.20 -10.03
N LYS A 77 14.24 -2.88 -10.37
CA LYS A 77 13.11 -2.25 -11.09
C LYS A 77 12.52 -1.10 -10.28
N TYR A 78 12.24 -1.31 -9.00
CA TYR A 78 11.71 -0.28 -8.10
C TYR A 78 12.65 0.93 -8.02
N ASN A 79 13.97 0.72 -7.92
CA ASN A 79 14.96 1.80 -7.93
C ASN A 79 14.92 2.69 -9.18
N LYS A 80 14.40 2.18 -10.30
CA LYS A 80 14.23 2.91 -11.55
C LYS A 80 12.82 3.46 -11.76
N CYS A 81 11.90 3.19 -10.84
CA CYS A 81 10.54 3.74 -10.92
C CYS A 81 10.58 5.25 -10.69
N ASP A 82 9.87 5.99 -11.56
CA ASP A 82 9.68 7.43 -11.45
C ASP A 82 8.23 7.71 -11.02
N GLN A 83 8.07 8.14 -9.77
CA GLN A 83 6.76 8.49 -9.22
C GLN A 83 6.42 9.94 -9.53
N ARG A 84 5.60 10.14 -10.56
CA ARG A 84 5.23 11.49 -11.03
C ARG A 84 4.15 12.17 -10.21
N PHE A 85 3.45 11.42 -9.35
CA PHE A 85 2.39 11.93 -8.47
C PHE A 85 1.36 12.83 -9.19
N GLY A 86 1.04 12.51 -10.45
CA GLY A 86 0.08 13.26 -11.27
C GLY A 86 0.61 14.53 -11.94
N LYS A 87 1.93 14.75 -11.98
CA LYS A 87 2.60 15.81 -12.76
C LYS A 87 2.98 15.35 -14.17
#